data_AF-A0A7X9B1M8-F1
#
_entry.id   AF-A0A7X9B1M8-F1
#
_cell.length_a   1.000
_cell.length_b   1.000
_cell.length_c   1.000
_cell.angle_alpha   90.00
_cell.angle_beta   90.00
_cell.angle_gamma   90.00
#
_symmetry.space_group_name_H-M   'P 1'
#
loop_
_entity.id
_entity.type
_entity.pdbx_description
1 polymer ?
#
loop_
_entity_poly.entity_id
_entity_poly.type
_entity_poly.pdbx_seq_one_letter_code
_entity_poly.pdbx_strand_id
1 'polypeptide(L)'
;MKKSILRIIAVLALLAVAIPSASACWFEDPDPNENEIIFTGYQKFTNDDGCTSWAQLRSTRQTLVETDSLGGTTTTVITSYWQRNLPGICNGMHFAGGAWKFLYSITKVTIKHPSIEMTNPETGGTTTVTTSESNITDAEGNVTGSTTQTETVSTDPETGDTTTTTETTTKDAEGNVTEAVTKTAVKDDEG
;
A
#
# COMPACT_ATOMS: atom_id res chain seq x y z
N MET A 1 16.01 -9.08 29.39
CA MET A 1 15.43 -9.49 28.08
C MET A 1 13.94 -9.88 28.11
N LYS A 2 13.23 -9.93 29.26
CA LYS A 2 11.80 -10.32 29.32
C LYS A 2 10.78 -9.16 29.44
N LYS A 3 11.21 -7.91 29.63
CA LYS A 3 10.33 -6.75 29.84
C LYS A 3 9.89 -6.04 28.55
N SER A 4 10.67 -6.09 27.47
CA SER A 4 10.32 -5.42 26.19
C SER A 4 9.24 -6.16 25.40
N ILE A 5 9.27 -7.50 25.39
CA ILE A 5 8.30 -8.33 24.66
C ILE A 5 6.86 -8.11 25.17
N LEU A 6 6.67 -7.90 26.48
CA LEU A 6 5.34 -7.67 27.07
C LEU A 6 4.73 -6.31 26.67
N ARG A 7 5.55 -5.29 26.34
CA ARG A 7 5.08 -3.96 25.90
C ARG A 7 4.71 -3.97 24.42
N ILE A 8 5.46 -4.70 23.60
CA ILE A 8 5.20 -4.88 22.16
C ILE A 8 3.85 -5.59 21.95
N ILE A 9 3.56 -6.63 22.73
CA ILE A 9 2.27 -7.35 22.67
C ILE A 9 1.08 -6.48 23.10
N ALA A 10 1.26 -5.57 24.06
CA ALA A 10 0.20 -4.67 24.51
C ALA A 10 -0.14 -3.57 23.48
N VAL A 11 0.83 -3.14 22.67
CA VAL A 11 0.61 -2.21 21.54
C VAL A 11 0.04 -2.95 20.32
N LEU A 12 0.49 -4.19 20.05
CA LEU A 12 -0.11 -5.05 19.02
C LEU A 12 -1.59 -5.41 19.31
N ALA A 13 -1.96 -5.60 20.58
CA ALA A 13 -3.34 -5.91 20.97
C ALA A 13 -4.32 -4.74 20.78
N LEU A 14 -3.81 -3.50 20.66
CA LEU A 14 -4.60 -2.32 20.30
C LEU A 14 -4.76 -2.14 18.79
N LEU A 15 -3.97 -2.82 17.95
CA LEU A 15 -4.06 -2.77 16.48
C LEU A 15 -4.97 -3.85 15.87
N ALA A 16 -5.38 -4.86 16.64
CA ALA A 16 -6.12 -6.01 16.12
C ALA A 16 -7.65 -5.81 16.05
N VAL A 17 -8.19 -4.65 16.42
CA VAL A 17 -9.64 -4.41 16.38
C VAL A 17 -9.98 -3.34 15.35
N ALA A 18 -10.32 -3.87 14.18
CA ALA A 18 -11.17 -3.28 13.18
C ALA A 18 -10.58 -2.06 12.45
N ILE A 19 -10.08 -2.31 11.23
CA ILE A 19 -10.38 -1.42 10.11
C ILE A 19 -11.66 -1.99 9.49
N PRO A 20 -12.87 -1.77 10.05
CA PRO A 20 -14.04 -1.93 9.23
C PRO A 20 -13.99 -0.73 8.28
N SER A 21 -13.96 -1.01 6.99
CA SER A 21 -14.65 -0.14 6.04
C SER A 21 -14.31 1.35 6.15
N ALA A 22 -13.10 1.77 5.78
CA ALA A 22 -13.01 3.02 5.02
C ALA A 22 -13.59 2.77 3.61
N SER A 23 -14.83 2.27 3.56
CA SER A 23 -15.57 2.06 2.34
C SER A 23 -16.46 3.27 2.13
N ALA A 24 -16.19 3.95 1.02
CA ALA A 24 -17.22 4.30 0.05
C ALA A 24 -18.07 5.57 0.26
N CYS A 25 -17.54 6.66 0.82
CA CYS A 25 -18.30 7.91 0.81
C CYS A 25 -17.83 8.98 -0.19
N TRP A 26 -16.61 8.96 -0.73
CA TRP A 26 -16.15 10.07 -1.58
C TRP A 26 -15.16 9.70 -2.70
N PHE A 27 -15.15 8.44 -3.13
CA PHE A 27 -14.38 8.09 -4.31
C PHE A 27 -15.24 8.33 -5.55
N GLU A 28 -14.83 9.29 -6.40
CA GLU A 28 -15.42 9.42 -7.73
C GLU A 28 -15.22 8.11 -8.49
N ASP A 29 -16.27 7.66 -9.17
CA ASP A 29 -16.18 6.49 -10.05
C ASP A 29 -14.97 6.68 -10.97
N PRO A 30 -14.07 5.69 -11.07
CA PRO A 30 -12.82 5.88 -11.76
C PRO A 30 -13.11 6.22 -13.23
N ASP A 31 -12.51 7.29 -13.76
CA ASP A 31 -12.70 7.69 -15.16
C ASP A 31 -11.42 7.42 -15.97
N PRO A 32 -11.50 6.72 -17.12
CA PRO A 32 -10.33 6.44 -17.95
C PRO A 32 -9.72 7.70 -18.59
N ASN A 33 -10.40 8.84 -18.58
CA ASN A 33 -10.01 10.09 -19.25
C ASN A 33 -9.64 11.21 -18.27
N GLU A 34 -10.19 11.20 -17.04
CA GLU A 34 -9.91 12.23 -16.03
C GLU A 34 -8.80 11.82 -15.04
N ASN A 35 -8.66 10.53 -14.79
CA ASN A 35 -7.64 10.01 -13.86
C ASN A 35 -6.22 10.04 -14.47
N GLU A 36 -5.20 10.01 -13.61
CA GLU A 36 -3.79 9.94 -14.03
C GLU A 36 -3.56 8.68 -14.89
N ILE A 37 -3.13 8.85 -16.14
CA ILE A 37 -2.79 7.73 -17.02
C ILE A 37 -1.39 7.24 -16.68
N ILE A 38 -1.30 6.05 -16.08
CA ILE A 38 0.00 5.43 -15.75
C ILE A 38 0.48 4.47 -16.84
N PHE A 39 -0.42 3.99 -17.69
CA PHE A 39 -0.08 3.12 -18.82
C PHE A 39 -1.09 3.22 -19.94
N THR A 40 -0.61 3.10 -21.18
CA THR A 40 -1.45 2.84 -22.36
C THR A 40 -0.74 1.82 -23.25
N GLY A 41 -1.48 0.82 -23.70
CA GLY A 41 -0.97 -0.25 -24.55
C GLY A 41 -1.98 -0.69 -25.61
N TYR A 42 -1.55 -1.59 -26.48
CA TYR A 42 -2.38 -2.16 -27.53
C TYR A 42 -2.24 -3.68 -27.52
N GLN A 43 -3.35 -4.38 -27.63
CA GLN A 43 -3.39 -5.83 -27.70
C GLN A 43 -4.18 -6.26 -28.92
N LYS A 44 -3.61 -7.18 -29.70
CA LYS A 44 -4.31 -7.83 -30.79
C LYS A 44 -5.18 -8.96 -30.24
N PHE A 45 -6.43 -9.06 -30.66
CA PHE A 45 -7.32 -10.16 -30.29
C PHE A 45 -8.04 -10.67 -31.53
N THR A 46 -8.47 -11.93 -31.51
CA THR A 46 -9.31 -12.51 -32.55
C THR A 46 -10.65 -12.81 -31.90
N ASN A 47 -11.74 -12.29 -32.46
CA ASN A 47 -13.08 -12.60 -31.97
C ASN A 47 -13.52 -14.01 -32.41
N ASP A 48 -14.68 -14.45 -31.93
CA ASP A 48 -15.22 -15.78 -32.24
C ASP A 48 -15.51 -16.00 -33.74
N ASP A 49 -15.68 -14.91 -34.49
CA ASP A 49 -15.88 -14.93 -35.95
C ASP A 49 -14.56 -15.04 -36.74
N GLY A 50 -13.41 -15.19 -36.06
CA GLY A 50 -12.09 -15.24 -36.69
C GLY A 50 -11.54 -13.88 -37.12
N CYS A 51 -12.22 -12.78 -36.77
CA CYS A 51 -11.78 -11.43 -37.05
C CYS A 51 -10.67 -10.99 -36.12
N THR A 52 -9.51 -10.65 -36.66
CA THR A 52 -8.46 -10.05 -35.85
C THR A 52 -8.63 -8.54 -35.74
N SER A 53 -8.67 -8.03 -34.52
CA SER A 53 -8.81 -6.61 -34.17
C SER A 53 -7.78 -6.17 -33.13
N TRP A 54 -7.77 -4.88 -32.82
CA TRP A 54 -6.93 -4.28 -31.80
C TRP A 54 -7.79 -3.69 -30.69
N ALA A 55 -7.38 -3.95 -29.45
CA ALA A 55 -7.87 -3.30 -28.27
C ALA A 55 -6.82 -2.31 -27.76
N GLN A 56 -7.25 -1.13 -27.34
CA GLN A 56 -6.42 -0.25 -26.54
C GLN A 56 -6.66 -0.58 -25.07
N LEU A 57 -5.58 -0.79 -24.35
CA LEU A 57 -5.55 -0.97 -22.91
C LEU A 57 -5.08 0.32 -22.26
N ARG A 58 -5.65 0.64 -21.10
CA ARG A 58 -5.24 1.78 -20.30
C ARG A 58 -5.29 1.41 -18.83
N SER A 59 -4.29 1.87 -18.08
CA SER A 59 -4.34 1.86 -16.64
C SER A 59 -4.34 3.29 -16.13
N THR A 60 -5.24 3.58 -15.20
CA THR A 60 -5.32 4.88 -14.53
C THR A 60 -5.09 4.76 -13.04
N ARG A 61 -4.66 5.85 -12.40
CA ARG A 61 -4.43 5.93 -10.97
C ARG A 61 -5.18 7.11 -10.37
N GLN A 62 -5.76 6.87 -9.21
CA GLN A 62 -6.25 7.90 -8.30
C GLN A 62 -5.54 7.71 -6.95
N THR A 63 -5.10 8.82 -6.35
CA THR A 63 -4.42 8.81 -5.06
C THR A 63 -5.14 9.79 -4.14
N LEU A 64 -5.56 9.30 -2.98
CA LEU A 64 -6.12 10.10 -1.91
C LEU A 64 -5.20 10.00 -0.69
N VAL A 65 -4.89 11.14 -0.09
CA VAL A 65 -4.12 11.21 1.15
C VAL A 65 -4.95 12.00 2.17
N GLU A 66 -5.29 11.33 3.26
CA GLU A 66 -5.93 11.93 4.41
C GLU A 66 -4.93 11.99 5.56
N THR A 67 -4.95 13.08 6.32
CA THR A 67 -4.08 13.28 7.48
C THR A 67 -4.95 13.55 8.69
N ASP A 68 -4.68 12.86 9.80
CA ASP A 68 -5.38 13.11 11.06
C ASP A 68 -4.77 14.30 11.83
N SER A 69 -5.45 14.72 12.89
CA SER A 69 -5.00 15.85 13.73
C SER A 69 -3.73 15.56 14.53
N LEU A 70 -3.28 14.31 14.59
CA LEU A 70 -2.10 13.85 15.31
C LEU A 70 -0.90 13.62 14.39
N GLY A 71 -1.06 13.82 13.08
CA GLY A 71 0.00 13.66 12.07
C GLY A 71 0.07 12.26 11.45
N GLY A 72 -0.89 11.37 11.74
CA GLY A 72 -1.05 10.10 11.05
C GLY A 72 -1.60 10.31 9.64
N THR A 73 -1.27 9.42 8.71
CA THR A 73 -1.68 9.53 7.31
C THR A 73 -2.29 8.23 6.80
N THR A 74 -3.39 8.34 6.06
CA THR A 74 -3.98 7.25 5.29
C THR A 74 -3.84 7.60 3.81
N THR A 75 -3.13 6.76 3.07
CA THR A 75 -2.98 6.87 1.62
C THR A 75 -3.74 5.75 0.94
N THR A 76 -4.73 6.10 0.13
CA THR A 76 -5.47 5.14 -0.71
C THR A 76 -5.10 5.37 -2.17
N VAL A 77 -4.62 4.31 -2.82
CA VAL A 77 -4.28 4.31 -4.25
C VAL A 77 -5.19 3.30 -4.94
N ILE A 78 -5.98 3.76 -5.91
CA ILE A 78 -6.77 2.88 -6.78
C ILE A 78 -6.14 2.88 -8.16
N THR A 79 -5.78 1.70 -8.63
CA THR A 79 -5.30 1.49 -9.99
C THR A 79 -6.39 0.77 -10.79
N SER A 80 -6.95 1.45 -11.79
CA SER A 80 -8.06 0.94 -12.60
C SER A 80 -7.57 0.54 -13.98
N TYR A 81 -8.10 -0.57 -14.50
CA TYR A 81 -7.73 -1.12 -15.80
C TYR A 81 -8.91 -1.07 -16.76
N TRP A 82 -8.63 -0.62 -17.98
CA TRP A 82 -9.61 -0.29 -18.98
C TRP A 82 -9.26 -0.89 -20.33
N GLN A 83 -10.28 -1.25 -21.07
CA GLN A 83 -10.15 -1.65 -22.46
C GLN A 83 -11.16 -0.92 -23.33
N ARG A 84 -10.75 -0.51 -24.52
CA ARG A 84 -11.69 -0.20 -25.60
C ARG A 84 -11.25 -0.87 -26.89
N ASN A 85 -12.21 -1.31 -27.69
CA ASN A 85 -11.93 -1.81 -29.01
C ASN A 85 -11.64 -0.63 -29.93
N LEU A 86 -10.59 -0.73 -30.74
CA LEU A 86 -10.33 0.25 -31.79
C LEU A 86 -11.25 -0.02 -32.98
N PRO A 87 -11.56 1.00 -33.78
CA PRO A 87 -12.25 0.79 -35.05
C PRO A 87 -11.39 -0.09 -35.97
N GLY A 88 -12.04 -0.89 -36.80
CA GLY A 88 -11.35 -1.78 -37.72
C GLY A 88 -12.27 -2.36 -38.78
N ILE A 89 -11.71 -3.29 -39.56
CA ILE A 89 -12.40 -3.95 -40.67
C ILE A 89 -12.28 -5.45 -40.48
N CYS A 90 -13.41 -6.15 -40.54
CA CYS A 90 -13.43 -7.61 -40.64
C CYS A 90 -14.40 -8.07 -41.71
N ASN A 91 -13.98 -9.02 -42.56
CA ASN A 91 -14.83 -9.59 -43.61
C ASN A 91 -15.51 -8.53 -44.48
N GLY A 92 -14.82 -7.40 -44.73
CA GLY A 92 -15.35 -6.25 -45.48
C GLY A 92 -16.30 -5.32 -44.70
N MET A 93 -16.65 -5.63 -43.45
CA MET A 93 -17.47 -4.79 -42.57
C MET A 93 -16.59 -3.93 -41.67
N HIS A 94 -16.92 -2.63 -41.59
CA HIS A 94 -16.32 -1.73 -40.63
C HIS A 94 -17.02 -1.86 -39.28
N PHE A 95 -16.27 -1.99 -38.21
CA PHE A 95 -16.78 -1.82 -36.85
C PHE A 95 -16.24 -0.52 -36.27
N ALA A 96 -17.14 0.26 -35.67
CA ALA A 96 -16.75 1.42 -34.88
C ALA A 96 -15.99 0.97 -33.64
N GLY A 97 -15.04 1.79 -33.18
CA GLY A 97 -14.41 1.57 -31.89
C GLY A 97 -15.45 1.63 -30.76
N GLY A 98 -15.12 0.99 -29.63
CA GLY A 98 -15.96 1.01 -28.44
C GLY A 98 -15.64 2.17 -27.50
N ALA A 99 -16.58 2.45 -26.59
CA ALA A 99 -16.29 3.21 -25.38
C ALA A 99 -15.29 2.43 -24.49
N TRP A 100 -14.67 3.14 -23.56
CA TRP A 100 -13.88 2.49 -22.51
C TRP A 100 -14.78 1.60 -21.67
N LYS A 101 -14.36 0.35 -21.49
CA LYS A 101 -14.95 -0.63 -20.61
C LYS A 101 -14.02 -0.81 -19.42
N PHE A 102 -14.56 -0.67 -18.22
CA PHE A 102 -13.89 -1.04 -16.99
C PHE A 102 -13.66 -2.56 -16.97
N LEU A 103 -12.45 -2.99 -16.64
CA LEU A 103 -12.13 -4.39 -16.45
C LEU A 103 -12.14 -4.74 -14.97
N TYR A 104 -11.28 -4.11 -14.20
CA TYR A 104 -11.12 -4.30 -12.76
C TYR A 104 -10.27 -3.16 -12.17
N SER A 105 -10.18 -3.12 -10.86
CA SER A 105 -9.27 -2.23 -10.13
C SER A 105 -8.52 -3.01 -9.05
N ILE A 106 -7.38 -2.44 -8.64
CA ILE A 106 -6.60 -2.88 -7.49
C ILE A 106 -6.51 -1.69 -6.54
N THR A 107 -6.81 -1.93 -5.28
CA THR A 107 -6.78 -0.89 -4.24
C THR A 107 -5.67 -1.18 -3.26
N LYS A 108 -4.79 -0.20 -3.04
CA LYS A 108 -3.79 -0.23 -1.98
C LYS A 108 -4.08 0.84 -0.96
N VAL A 109 -4.28 0.46 0.29
CA VAL A 109 -4.39 1.38 1.43
C VAL A 109 -3.10 1.27 2.22
N THR A 110 -2.49 2.40 2.58
CA THR A 110 -1.33 2.47 3.46
C THR A 110 -1.63 3.44 4.59
N ILE A 111 -1.54 2.98 5.82
CA ILE A 111 -1.72 3.79 7.03
C ILE A 111 -0.35 3.97 7.65
N LYS A 112 0.03 5.21 7.96
CA LYS A 112 1.18 5.53 8.80
C LYS A 112 0.66 6.21 10.05
N HIS A 113 0.89 5.57 11.19
CA HIS A 113 0.54 6.15 12.48
C HIS A 113 1.50 7.29 12.83
N PRO A 114 1.08 8.25 13.67
CA PRO A 114 1.99 9.23 14.24
C PRO A 114 3.18 8.55 14.93
N SER A 115 4.37 9.14 14.77
CA SER A 115 5.56 8.67 15.50
C SER A 115 5.39 8.92 17.00
N ILE A 116 5.77 7.94 17.82
CA ILE A 116 5.82 8.09 19.27
C ILE A 116 7.27 8.27 19.68
N GLU A 117 7.57 9.38 20.34
CA GLU A 117 8.90 9.66 20.89
C GLU A 117 8.86 9.66 22.42
N MET A 118 9.86 9.01 23.02
CA MET A 118 10.05 8.98 24.45
C MET A 118 11.51 9.33 24.77
N THR A 119 11.72 10.22 25.74
CA THR A 119 13.06 10.55 26.23
C THR A 119 13.21 10.03 27.65
N ASN A 120 14.30 9.32 27.92
CA ASN A 120 14.65 8.93 29.28
C ASN A 120 15.14 10.16 30.06
N PRO A 121 14.45 10.58 31.14
CA PRO A 121 14.85 11.76 31.89
C PRO A 121 16.17 11.59 32.64
N GLU A 122 16.62 10.36 32.90
CA GLU A 122 17.86 10.09 33.64
C GLU A 122 19.09 10.06 32.72
N THR A 123 18.94 9.55 31.49
CA THR A 123 20.07 9.34 30.57
C THR A 123 20.05 10.26 29.36
N GLY A 124 18.96 11.01 29.13
CA GLY A 124 18.77 11.82 27.92
C GLY A 124 18.55 11.03 26.62
N GLY A 125 18.70 9.70 26.66
CA GLY A 125 18.49 8.83 25.51
C GLY A 125 17.04 8.84 25.00
N THR A 126 16.86 8.68 23.70
CA THR A 126 15.55 8.75 23.04
C THR A 126 15.14 7.40 22.48
N THR A 127 13.84 7.17 22.40
CA THR A 127 13.24 6.02 21.70
C THR A 127 12.14 6.54 20.80
N THR A 128 12.24 6.25 19.51
CA THR A 128 11.24 6.60 18.50
C THR A 128 10.62 5.32 17.97
N VAL A 129 9.30 5.23 18.03
CA VAL A 129 8.53 4.12 17.45
C VAL A 129 7.69 4.65 16.31
N THR A 130 7.80 4.00 15.16
CA THR A 130 6.94 4.25 14.00
C THR A 130 6.21 2.96 13.64
N THR A 131 4.94 3.09 13.28
CA THR A 131 4.12 1.96 12.86
C THR A 131 3.41 2.30 11.56
N SER A 132 3.39 1.36 10.63
CA SER A 132 2.65 1.48 9.39
C SER A 132 1.98 0.17 9.03
N GLU A 133 0.88 0.29 8.32
CA GLU A 133 0.09 -0.83 7.81
C GLU A 133 -0.15 -0.61 6.32
N SER A 134 -0.27 -1.70 5.58
CA SER A 134 -0.71 -1.62 4.20
C SER A 134 -1.55 -2.83 3.84
N ASN A 135 -2.66 -2.61 3.15
CA ASN A 135 -3.49 -3.66 2.60
C ASN A 135 -3.63 -3.47 1.09
N ILE A 136 -3.65 -4.58 0.35
CA ILE A 136 -3.93 -4.61 -1.08
C ILE A 136 -5.13 -5.49 -1.30
N THR A 137 -6.16 -4.94 -1.94
CA THR A 137 -7.31 -5.68 -2.47
C THR A 137 -7.11 -5.87 -3.97
N ASP A 138 -7.08 -7.11 -4.42
CA ASP A 138 -6.95 -7.47 -5.84
C ASP A 138 -8.30 -7.42 -6.59
N ALA A 139 -8.28 -7.81 -7.86
CA ALA A 139 -9.44 -7.77 -8.75
C ALA A 139 -10.53 -8.77 -8.35
N GLU A 140 -10.13 -9.87 -7.72
CA GLU A 140 -10.98 -10.95 -7.23
C GLU A 140 -11.56 -10.65 -5.83
N GLY A 141 -11.08 -9.58 -5.19
CA GLY A 141 -11.48 -9.15 -3.86
C GLY A 141 -10.69 -9.80 -2.73
N ASN A 142 -9.61 -10.53 -3.03
CA ASN A 142 -8.71 -11.05 -2.01
C ASN A 142 -7.89 -9.91 -1.40
N VAL A 143 -7.61 -10.03 -0.10
CA VAL A 143 -6.88 -9.01 0.66
C VAL A 143 -5.58 -9.59 1.17
N THR A 144 -4.47 -8.96 0.78
CA THR A 144 -3.16 -9.17 1.40
C THR A 144 -2.81 -7.98 2.28
N GLY A 145 -2.04 -8.21 3.34
CA GLY A 145 -1.74 -7.19 4.34
C GLY A 145 -0.29 -7.23 4.82
N SER A 146 0.18 -6.10 5.32
CA SER A 146 1.48 -5.98 5.98
C SER A 146 1.39 -4.95 7.09
N THR A 147 2.00 -5.25 8.23
CA THR A 147 2.24 -4.31 9.32
C THR A 147 3.75 -4.22 9.55
N THR A 148 4.28 -3.01 9.61
CA THR A 148 5.70 -2.76 9.88
C THR A 148 5.82 -1.81 11.07
N GLN A 149 6.55 -2.24 12.08
CA GLN A 149 6.94 -1.42 13.22
C GLN A 149 8.46 -1.23 13.18
N THR A 150 8.91 0.01 13.37
CA THR A 150 10.33 0.32 13.54
C THR A 150 10.53 1.05 14.86
N GLU A 151 11.37 0.49 15.71
CA GLU A 151 11.84 1.09 16.95
C GLU A 151 13.30 1.51 16.77
N THR A 152 13.59 2.78 16.99
CA THR A 152 14.95 3.31 17.03
C THR A 152 15.24 3.81 18.43
N VAL A 153 16.29 3.28 19.05
CA VAL A 153 16.77 3.69 20.37
C VAL A 153 18.11 4.40 20.21
N SER A 154 18.21 5.62 20.71
CA SER A 154 19.48 6.34 20.92
C SER A 154 19.81 6.30 22.41
N THR A 155 20.91 5.65 22.76
CA THR A 155 21.27 5.44 24.18
C THR A 155 22.02 6.62 24.79
N ASP A 156 22.57 7.51 23.98
CA ASP A 156 23.36 8.66 24.42
C ASP A 156 23.34 9.77 23.34
N PRO A 157 22.80 10.97 23.65
CA PRO A 157 22.76 12.08 22.69
C PRO A 157 24.15 12.65 22.36
N GLU A 158 25.19 12.37 23.16
CA GLU A 158 26.56 12.86 22.90
C GLU A 158 27.34 11.96 21.92
N THR A 159 27.21 10.64 22.03
CA THR A 159 27.90 9.67 21.12
C THR A 159 27.08 9.34 19.88
N GLY A 160 25.76 9.55 19.88
CA GLY A 160 24.93 9.29 18.70
C GLY A 160 24.74 7.80 18.37
N ASP A 161 25.13 6.90 19.27
CA ASP A 161 24.93 5.46 19.13
C ASP A 161 23.43 5.13 19.02
N THR A 162 23.06 4.47 17.93
CA THR A 162 21.67 4.11 17.65
C THR A 162 21.52 2.61 17.38
N THR A 163 20.43 2.05 17.89
CA THR A 163 19.97 0.72 17.51
C THR A 163 18.58 0.82 16.92
N THR A 164 18.41 0.35 15.70
CA THR A 164 17.13 0.27 15.01
C THR A 164 16.72 -1.18 14.89
N THR A 165 15.49 -1.49 15.29
CA THR A 165 14.84 -2.78 15.09
C THR A 165 13.60 -2.56 14.25
N THR A 166 13.49 -3.26 13.13
CA THR A 166 12.32 -3.25 12.26
C THR A 166 11.71 -4.63 12.26
N GLU A 167 10.43 -4.69 12.64
CA GLU A 167 9.61 -5.91 12.59
C GLU A 167 8.54 -5.73 11.53
N THR A 168 8.42 -6.70 10.64
CA THR A 168 7.40 -6.73 9.60
C THR A 168 6.63 -8.04 9.69
N THR A 169 5.31 -7.93 9.79
CA THR A 169 4.38 -9.06 9.70
C THR A 169 3.60 -8.91 8.41
N THR A 170 3.59 -9.95 7.58
CA THR A 170 2.82 -10.01 6.32
C THR A 170 1.78 -11.11 6.41
N LYS A 171 0.62 -10.87 5.81
CA LYS A 171 -0.48 -11.81 5.72
C LYS A 171 -0.87 -12.00 4.24
N ASP A 172 -0.88 -13.24 3.78
CA ASP A 172 -1.33 -13.57 2.43
C ASP A 172 -2.88 -13.68 2.34
N ALA A 173 -3.38 -13.97 1.14
CA ALA A 173 -4.81 -14.04 0.86
C ALA A 173 -5.49 -15.23 1.57
N GLU A 174 -4.76 -16.33 1.77
CA GLU A 174 -5.17 -17.53 2.48
C GLU A 174 -5.15 -17.35 4.01
N GLY A 175 -4.51 -16.27 4.47
CA GLY A 175 -4.41 -15.86 5.86
C GLY A 175 -3.20 -16.40 6.60
N ASN A 176 -2.23 -16.98 5.89
CA ASN A 176 -0.94 -17.36 6.46
C ASN A 176 -0.14 -16.11 6.80
N VAL A 177 0.64 -16.20 7.89
CA VAL A 177 1.41 -15.08 8.42
C VAL A 177 2.90 -15.38 8.30
N THR A 178 3.66 -14.41 7.79
CA THR A 178 5.13 -14.44 7.75
C THR A 178 5.69 -13.24 8.50
N GLU A 179 6.68 -13.48 9.36
CA GLU A 179 7.35 -12.46 10.17
C GLU A 179 8.80 -12.29 9.73
N ALA A 180 9.27 -11.05 9.68
CA ALA A 180 10.66 -10.70 9.40
C ALA A 180 11.13 -9.67 10.43
N VAL A 181 12.32 -9.88 10.99
CA VAL A 181 12.96 -8.96 11.93
C VAL A 181 14.32 -8.57 11.41
N THR A 182 14.55 -7.28 11.27
CA THR A 182 15.84 -6.70 10.88
C THR A 182 16.34 -5.83 12.02
N LYS A 183 17.61 -5.97 12.37
CA LYS A 183 18.25 -5.16 13.40
C LYS A 183 19.54 -4.56 12.87
N THR A 184 19.66 -3.25 13.01
CA THR A 184 20.83 -2.48 12.61
C THR A 184 21.32 -1.69 13.81
N ALA A 185 22.62 -1.69 14.03
CA ALA A 185 23.25 -0.82 15.02
C ALA A 185 24.22 0.09 14.28
N VAL A 186 24.14 1.39 14.55
CA VAL A 186 25.13 2.37 14.12
C VAL A 186 25.85 2.81 15.38
N LYS A 187 27.18 2.72 15.34
CA LYS A 187 28.05 3.27 16.37
C LYS A 187 28.87 4.39 15.76
N ASP A 188 29.23 5.36 16.57
CA ASP A 188 30.30 6.30 16.23
C ASP A 188 31.59 5.53 15.91
N ASP A 189 32.35 6.01 14.92
CA ASP A 189 33.68 5.52 14.52
C ASP A 189 34.75 5.81 15.60
N GLU A 190 34.44 6.54 16.68
CA GLU A 190 35.29 6.65 17.87
C GLU A 190 35.25 5.36 18.74
N GLY A 191 35.74 4.27 18.15
CA GLY A 191 36.04 2.98 18.78
C GLY A 191 36.79 2.01 17.86
#